data_AF-A0A433JAK1-F1
#
_entry.id   AF-A0A433JAK1-F1
#
_cell.length_a   1.000
_cell.length_b   1.000
_cell.length_c   1.000
_cell.angle_alpha   90.00
_cell.angle_beta   90.00
_cell.angle_gamma   90.00
#
_symmetry.space_group_name_H-M   'P 1'
#
loop_
_entity.id
_entity.type
_entity.pdbx_description
1 polymer ?
#
loop_
_entity_poly.entity_id
_entity_poly.type
_entity_poly.pdbx_seq_one_letter_code
_entity_poly.pdbx_strand_id
1 'polypeptide(L)'
;MRLQTDPSCFSITAFLADQVTLVARHEDLPPGAALLRIHDLSRSPEGRARLLGIIGDAAKHETNTDEAAKIAAIHAELLAWGYGDALIDDKTHDNGRTHRAAA
;
A
#
# COMPACT_ATOMS: atom_id res chain seq x y z
N MET A 1 -17.75 28.86 0.21
CA MET A 1 -17.49 27.75 1.16
C MET A 1 -16.16 27.13 0.80
N ARG A 2 -15.13 27.32 1.63
CA ARG A 2 -13.87 26.58 1.51
C ARG A 2 -14.01 25.34 2.39
N LEU A 3 -14.15 24.17 1.78
CA LEU A 3 -14.10 22.91 2.51
C LEU A 3 -12.66 22.78 3.03
N GLN A 4 -12.43 23.13 4.29
CA GLN A 4 -11.21 22.73 4.99
C GLN A 4 -11.32 21.22 5.21
N THR A 5 -10.82 20.44 4.27
CA THR A 5 -10.54 19.03 4.50
C THR A 5 -9.29 18.96 5.35
N ASP A 6 -9.50 18.81 6.66
CA ASP A 6 -8.45 18.40 7.59
C ASP A 6 -7.92 17.03 7.11
N PRO A 7 -6.63 16.92 6.74
CA PRO A 7 -6.04 15.66 6.30
C PRO A 7 -6.00 14.61 7.43
N SER A 8 -6.37 14.97 8.66
CA SER A 8 -6.51 14.05 9.80
C SER A 8 -7.88 13.35 9.86
N CYS A 9 -8.85 13.78 9.05
CA CYS A 9 -10.24 13.31 9.06
C CYS A 9 -10.59 12.38 7.87
N PHE A 10 -9.63 11.60 7.35
CA PHE A 10 -9.93 10.64 6.29
C PHE A 10 -10.94 9.59 6.77
N SER A 11 -12.14 9.63 6.18
CA SER A 11 -13.07 8.51 6.27
C SER A 11 -12.45 7.30 5.54
N ILE A 12 -12.52 6.12 6.16
CA ILE A 12 -12.08 4.84 5.56
C ILE A 12 -12.71 4.64 4.18
N THR A 13 -13.96 5.10 4.00
CA THR A 13 -14.66 5.03 2.72
C THR A 13 -14.06 5.95 1.65
N ALA A 14 -13.61 7.15 2.04
CA ALA A 14 -12.93 8.08 1.12
C ALA A 14 -11.54 7.53 0.73
N PHE A 15 -10.81 7.00 1.72
CA PHE A 15 -9.52 6.34 1.50
C PHE A 15 -9.62 5.14 0.53
N LEU A 16 -10.65 4.30 0.67
CA LEU A 16 -10.89 3.18 -0.23
C LEU A 16 -11.31 3.67 -1.62
N ALA A 17 -12.16 4.70 -1.72
CA ALA A 17 -12.58 5.28 -2.99
C ALA A 17 -11.41 5.88 -3.78
N ASP A 18 -10.45 6.50 -3.09
CA ASP A 18 -9.24 7.06 -3.70
C ASP A 18 -8.36 5.94 -4.25
N GLN A 19 -8.13 4.86 -3.49
CA GLN A 19 -7.41 3.69 -3.99
C GLN A 19 -8.09 3.04 -5.21
N VAL A 20 -9.41 2.86 -5.15
CA VAL A 20 -10.20 2.31 -6.27
C VAL A 20 -10.06 3.19 -7.51
N THR A 21 -10.13 4.51 -7.35
CA THR A 21 -9.99 5.46 -8.45
C THR A 21 -8.59 5.41 -9.08
N LEU A 22 -7.55 5.32 -8.24
CA LEU A 22 -6.17 5.23 -8.71
C LEU A 22 -5.91 3.94 -9.49
N VAL A 23 -6.32 2.79 -8.94
CA VAL A 23 -6.16 1.48 -9.60
C VAL A 23 -7.01 1.39 -10.87
N ALA A 24 -8.25 1.88 -10.85
CA ALA A 24 -9.11 1.93 -12.02
C ALA A 24 -8.47 2.69 -13.18
N ARG A 25 -7.88 3.87 -12.91
CA ARG A 25 -7.19 4.67 -13.93
C ARG A 25 -5.90 4.01 -14.41
N HIS A 26 -5.12 3.43 -13.49
CA HIS A 26 -3.81 2.88 -13.82
C HIS A 26 -3.91 1.56 -14.60
N GLU A 27 -4.88 0.71 -14.28
CA GLU A 27 -5.07 -0.60 -14.93
C GLU A 27 -6.20 -0.60 -15.97
N ASP A 28 -6.80 0.56 -16.28
CA ASP A 28 -7.94 0.73 -17.19
C ASP A 28 -9.13 -0.20 -16.84
N LEU A 29 -9.51 -0.20 -15.56
CA LEU A 29 -10.54 -1.07 -15.01
C LEU A 29 -11.79 -0.27 -14.61
N PRO A 30 -13.00 -0.85 -14.74
CA PRO A 30 -14.19 -0.26 -14.12
C PRO A 30 -14.06 -0.27 -12.58
N PRO A 31 -14.69 0.67 -11.85
CA PRO A 31 -14.51 0.82 -10.40
C PRO A 31 -14.75 -0.47 -9.58
N GLY A 32 -15.76 -1.27 -9.97
CA GLY A 32 -16.02 -2.56 -9.32
C GLY A 32 -14.90 -3.60 -9.52
N ALA A 33 -14.28 -3.63 -10.70
CA ALA A 33 -13.15 -4.51 -10.98
C ALA A 33 -11.87 -4.02 -10.28
N ALA A 34 -11.66 -2.71 -10.18
CA ALA A 34 -10.57 -2.12 -9.41
C ALA A 34 -10.66 -2.46 -7.91
N LEU A 35 -11.87 -2.47 -7.34
CA LEU A 35 -12.09 -2.90 -5.96
C LEU A 35 -11.70 -4.37 -5.73
N LEU A 36 -12.14 -5.27 -6.63
CA LEU A 36 -11.76 -6.69 -6.57
C LEU A 36 -10.25 -6.86 -6.73
N ARG A 37 -9.65 -6.09 -7.64
CA ARG A 37 -8.21 -6.09 -7.88
C ARG A 37 -7.42 -5.66 -6.65
N ILE A 38 -7.83 -4.60 -5.96
CA ILE A 38 -7.23 -4.16 -4.69
C ILE A 38 -7.34 -5.26 -3.63
N HIS A 39 -8.50 -5.90 -3.54
CA HIS A 39 -8.70 -7.01 -2.61
C HIS A 39 -7.75 -8.18 -2.92
N ASP A 40 -7.60 -8.55 -4.19
CA ASP A 40 -6.68 -9.61 -4.61
C ASP A 40 -5.22 -9.26 -4.34
N LEU A 41 -4.81 -8.01 -4.65
CA LEU A 41 -3.45 -7.51 -4.37
C LEU A 41 -3.15 -7.48 -2.87
N SER A 42 -4.13 -7.21 -2.03
CA SER A 42 -3.93 -7.14 -0.57
C SER A 42 -3.69 -8.51 0.09
N ARG A 43 -3.90 -9.62 -0.62
CA ARG A 43 -3.79 -10.98 -0.07
C ARG A 43 -2.36 -11.51 0.06
N SER A 44 -1.39 -10.96 -0.69
CA SER A 44 0.01 -11.40 -0.61
C SER A 44 0.96 -10.22 -0.42
N PRO A 45 2.14 -10.43 0.20
CA PRO A 45 3.14 -9.37 0.35
C PRO A 45 3.57 -8.76 -0.98
N GLU A 46 3.72 -9.57 -2.04
CA GLU A 46 4.07 -9.11 -3.38
C GLU A 46 2.94 -8.28 -4.01
N GLY A 47 1.69 -8.69 -3.79
CA GLY A 47 0.53 -7.93 -4.24
C GLY A 47 0.41 -6.59 -3.52
N ARG A 48 0.71 -6.53 -2.22
CA ARG A 48 0.75 -5.30 -1.43
C ARG A 48 1.87 -4.36 -1.89
N ALA A 49 3.05 -4.90 -2.17
CA ALA A 49 4.15 -4.15 -2.75
C ALA A 49 3.79 -3.60 -4.15
N ARG A 50 3.10 -4.38 -4.97
CA ARG A 50 2.58 -3.94 -6.27
C ARG A 50 1.53 -2.84 -6.14
N LEU A 51 0.64 -2.93 -5.15
CA LEU A 51 -0.34 -1.88 -4.86
C LEU A 51 0.35 -0.57 -4.45
N LEU A 52 1.37 -0.63 -3.60
CA LEU A 52 2.20 0.53 -3.26
C LEU A 52 2.89 1.13 -4.49
N GLY A 53 3.42 0.28 -5.38
CA GLY A 53 4.02 0.73 -6.64
C GLY A 53 3.04 1.52 -7.52
N ILE A 54 1.82 1.00 -7.71
CA ILE A 54 0.76 1.66 -8.49
C ILE A 54 0.43 3.04 -7.90
N ILE A 55 0.26 3.13 -6.58
CA ILE A 55 -0.08 4.38 -5.89
C ILE A 55 1.10 5.37 -5.95
N GLY A 56 2.33 4.90 -5.75
CA GLY A 56 3.53 5.71 -5.84
C GLY A 56 3.78 6.26 -7.25
N ASP A 57 3.52 5.45 -8.28
CA ASP A 57 3.63 5.92 -9.67
C ASP A 57 2.52 6.89 -10.04
N ALA A 58 1.30 6.72 -9.51
CA ALA A 58 0.25 7.71 -9.67
C ALA A 58 0.64 9.07 -9.03
N ALA A 59 1.30 9.08 -7.87
CA ALA A 59 1.79 10.31 -7.25
C ALA A 59 2.83 11.05 -8.11
N LYS A 60 3.71 10.32 -8.80
CA LYS A 60 4.75 10.90 -9.68
C LYS A 60 4.18 11.49 -10.97
N HIS A 61 3.08 10.94 -11.47
CA HIS A 61 2.45 11.39 -12.71
C HIS A 61 1.34 12.42 -12.49
N GLU A 62 0.95 12.69 -11.23
CA GLU A 62 -0.04 13.70 -10.89
C GLU A 62 0.54 15.11 -11.07
N THR A 63 -0.19 15.94 -11.82
CA THR A 63 0.22 17.31 -12.16
C THR A 63 -0.34 18.34 -11.18
N ASN A 64 -1.42 17.98 -10.46
CA ASN A 64 -1.98 18.79 -9.40
C ASN A 64 -1.26 18.51 -8.07
N THR A 65 -0.53 19.50 -7.56
CA THR A 65 0.24 19.42 -6.32
C THR A 65 -0.60 18.99 -5.11
N ASP A 66 -1.85 19.45 -5.01
CA ASP A 66 -2.73 19.11 -3.89
C ASP A 66 -3.19 17.64 -3.96
N GLU A 67 -3.45 17.14 -5.16
CA GLU A 67 -3.80 15.73 -5.37
C GLU A 67 -2.57 14.82 -5.17
N ALA A 68 -1.39 15.23 -5.65
CA ALA A 68 -0.14 14.51 -5.42
C ALA A 68 0.16 14.36 -3.92
N ALA A 69 -0.10 15.39 -3.10
CA ALA A 69 0.05 15.34 -1.66
C ALA A 69 -0.91 14.33 -1.00
N LYS A 70 -2.16 14.23 -1.48
CA LYS A 70 -3.11 13.22 -0.99
C LYS A 70 -2.67 11.81 -1.35
N ILE A 71 -2.23 11.59 -2.59
CA ILE A 71 -1.74 10.27 -3.02
C ILE A 71 -0.49 9.87 -2.21
N ALA A 72 0.41 10.82 -1.92
CA ALA A 72 1.57 10.58 -1.07
C ALA A 72 1.18 10.23 0.39
N ALA A 73 0.15 10.88 0.95
CA ALA A 73 -0.38 10.53 2.27
C ALA A 73 -0.97 9.11 2.28
N ILE A 74 -1.71 8.72 1.24
CA ILE A 74 -2.24 7.36 1.09
C ILE A 74 -1.10 6.33 1.03
N HIS A 75 -0.05 6.62 0.26
CA HIS A 75 1.12 5.76 0.16
C HIS A 75 1.85 5.60 1.50
N ALA A 76 2.02 6.69 2.26
CA ALA A 76 2.63 6.65 3.58
C ALA A 76 1.81 5.85 4.60
N GLU A 77 0.49 5.97 4.58
CA GLU A 77 -0.41 5.20 5.45
C GLU A 77 -0.33 3.69 5.16
N LEU A 78 -0.36 3.30 3.88
CA LEU A 78 -0.22 1.90 3.48
C LEU A 78 1.13 1.31 3.88
N LEU A 79 2.21 2.09 3.78
CA LEU A 79 3.53 1.70 4.29
C LEU A 79 3.50 1.48 5.81
N ALA A 80 2.86 2.37 6.57
CA ALA A 80 2.71 2.22 8.02
C ALA A 80 1.91 0.97 8.41
N TRP A 81 1.00 0.50 7.54
CA TRP A 81 0.26 -0.75 7.72
C TRP A 81 1.03 -2.00 7.25
N GLY A 82 2.28 -1.85 6.82
CA GLY A 82 3.15 -2.97 6.44
C GLY A 82 2.93 -3.48 5.02
N TYR A 83 2.29 -2.72 4.13
CA TYR A 83 2.13 -3.12 2.72
C TYR A 83 3.48 -3.18 1.97
N GLY A 84 4.51 -2.49 2.46
CA GLY A 84 5.85 -2.49 1.87
C GLY A 84 6.78 -3.56 2.42
N ASP A 85 6.34 -4.29 3.45
CA ASP A 85 7.18 -5.24 4.17
C ASP A 85 7.08 -6.63 3.53
N ALA A 86 7.58 -6.74 2.30
CA ALA A 86 7.67 -8.04 1.62
C ALA A 86 8.88 -8.86 2.07
N LEU A 87 9.75 -8.33 2.94
CA LEU A 87 11.06 -8.90 3.24
C LEU A 87 11.54 -8.61 4.68
N ILE A 88 10.82 -9.06 5.70
CA ILE A 88 11.43 -9.40 7.00
C ILE A 88 10.78 -10.68 7.56
N ASP A 89 10.89 -11.79 6.83
CA ASP A 89 10.75 -13.13 7.45
C ASP A 89 11.73 -14.14 6.83
N ASP A 90 12.97 -13.70 6.59
CA ASP A 90 14.10 -14.62 6.41
C ASP A 90 15.20 -14.27 7.43
N LYS A 91 15.35 -15.17 8.41
CA LYS A 91 16.40 -15.24 9.44
C LYS A 91 16.16 -14.42 10.71
N THR A 92 15.74 -15.08 11.78
CA THR A 92 16.66 -15.49 12.87
C THR A 92 15.91 -16.41 13.85
N HIS A 93 15.86 -17.71 13.54
CA HIS A 93 15.91 -18.73 14.60
C HIS A 93 17.36 -19.22 14.68
N ASP A 94 18.23 -18.38 15.24
CA ASP A 94 19.40 -18.85 15.96
C ASP A 94 18.91 -19.51 17.25
N ASN A 95 18.81 -20.83 17.23
CA ASN A 95 18.84 -21.62 18.46
C ASN A 95 20.16 -22.39 18.46
N GLY A 96 21.25 -21.68 18.74
CA GLY A 96 22.48 -22.27 19.22
C GLY A 96 22.26 -23.16 20.45
N ARG A 97 23.16 -24.16 20.55
CA ARG A 97 23.31 -25.22 21.58
C ARG A 97 22.45 -26.45 21.34
N THR A 98 23.04 -27.65 21.17
CA THR A 98 23.87 -28.30 22.21
C THR A 98 24.82 -29.39 21.69
N HIS A 99 26.07 -29.33 22.20
CA HIS A 99 26.95 -30.42 22.67
C HIS A 99 27.47 -31.56 21.74
N ARG A 100 28.77 -31.46 21.42
CA ARG A 100 29.92 -32.35 21.80
C ARG A 100 29.82 -33.90 21.62
N ALA A 101 30.93 -34.45 21.07
CA ALA A 101 31.49 -35.81 21.14
C ALA A 101 30.97 -36.83 20.09
N ALA A 102 31.75 -37.75 19.51
CA ALA A 102 33.13 -38.19 19.69
C ALA A 102 33.69 -38.75 18.36
N ALA A 103 34.99 -39.02 18.37
CA ALA A 103 35.80 -39.66 17.33
C ALA A 103 35.33 -41.08 16.95
#